data_AF-A0AAV2QYE9-F1
#
_entry.id   AF-A0AAV2QYE9-F1
#
_cell.length_a   1.000
_cell.length_b   1.000
_cell.length_c   1.000
_cell.angle_alpha   90.00
_cell.angle_beta   90.00
_cell.angle_gamma   90.00
#
_symmetry.space_group_name_H-M   'P 1'
#
loop_
_entity.id
_entity.type
_entity.pdbx_description
1 polymer ?
#
loop_
_entity_poly.entity_id
_entity_poly.type
_entity_poly.pdbx_seq_one_letter_code
_entity_poly.pdbx_strand_id
1 'polypeptide(L)'
;MSPDFKSHYRTLFTEATDQLRAQNQVLKKAVIEEQAKSSQISDVLKSKDQSLRKADQENDSLTFRNQQLTKRLTLLQEDLDVIQNKGKKSKVKQESVSADGIIDGNDVFTEELQAKIKENARLHAQLADTEQMYRTQLAEMEGKLDDVQKDLQKKQDSQQVTQIAASERVDQLEAELVAKELSHQRLLKELSLAKEELDRLQQQIMATTETSKIPTTNQAQESTSQNEVQDVSLPDQIDSRDTSCSAMEQLFQAQQSGPPPLSPATDQNKLKSDLNINCNQLSRDVRVSAKILVQTFDVLIQEMCDAFVKFLQGFMTRVNLHPSNSGLKQRLLEQLSSGLSVWHSLSTSYHQVAMGAASETFVALETLSGLPSVSQNVTYCSASLRKLLPAMIHWLHDGRINVDISSPDKKTEKHGLQKIPILWGKYTPPTLAVPSLTIENQFLFCRNKIFSIMMDRMATHAGFREIAQV
;
A
#
# COMPACT_ATOMS: atom_id res chain seq x y z
N MET A 1 61.79 2.03 9.93
CA MET A 1 60.32 1.89 9.92
C MET A 1 59.98 0.50 9.42
N SER A 2 59.23 -0.29 10.19
CA SER A 2 58.99 -1.72 9.90
C SER A 2 58.19 -1.91 8.60
N PRO A 3 58.58 -2.82 7.69
CA PRO A 3 57.87 -3.12 6.45
C PRO A 3 56.39 -3.51 6.65
N ASP A 4 56.05 -4.13 7.80
CA ASP A 4 54.69 -4.58 8.11
C ASP A 4 53.68 -3.44 8.27
N PHE A 5 54.10 -2.30 8.80
CA PHE A 5 53.21 -1.16 9.00
C PHE A 5 52.74 -0.58 7.67
N LYS A 6 53.63 -0.54 6.67
CA LYS A 6 53.34 -0.03 5.33
C LYS A 6 52.42 -0.98 4.54
N SER A 7 52.59 -2.29 4.76
CA SER A 7 51.70 -3.33 4.23
C SER A 7 50.28 -3.17 4.77
N HIS A 8 50.14 -3.08 6.11
CA HIS A 8 48.84 -2.96 6.76
C HIS A 8 48.06 -1.71 6.34
N TYR A 9 48.75 -0.56 6.24
CA TYR A 9 48.15 0.67 5.73
C TYR A 9 47.66 0.54 4.28
N ARG A 10 48.41 -0.18 3.44
CA ARG A 10 48.02 -0.40 2.03
C ARG A 10 46.77 -1.26 1.94
N THR A 11 46.67 -2.32 2.75
CA THR A 11 45.51 -3.22 2.79
C THR A 11 44.25 -2.49 3.26
N LEU A 12 44.34 -1.74 4.36
CA LEU A 12 43.24 -0.92 4.87
C LEU A 12 42.78 0.12 3.84
N PHE A 13 43.71 0.73 3.12
CA PHE A 13 43.37 1.69 2.06
C PHE A 13 42.61 1.01 0.92
N THR A 14 43.09 -0.15 0.43
CA THR A 14 42.39 -0.92 -0.62
C THR A 14 40.99 -1.33 -0.19
N GLU A 15 40.83 -1.85 1.03
CA GLU A 15 39.52 -2.26 1.57
C GLU A 15 38.55 -1.08 1.67
N ALA A 16 39.02 0.08 2.13
CA ALA A 16 38.20 1.29 2.19
C ALA A 16 37.78 1.78 0.79
N THR A 17 38.67 1.73 -0.21
CA THR A 17 38.31 2.05 -1.60
C THR A 17 37.31 1.05 -2.20
N ASP A 18 37.45 -0.24 -1.90
CA ASP A 18 36.55 -1.27 -2.44
C ASP A 18 35.16 -1.18 -1.79
N GLN A 19 35.07 -0.89 -0.48
CA GLN A 19 33.80 -0.58 0.18
C GLN A 19 33.13 0.67 -0.43
N LEU A 20 33.88 1.74 -0.66
CA LEU A 20 33.34 2.95 -1.30
C LEU A 20 32.85 2.67 -2.73
N ARG A 21 33.57 1.84 -3.50
CA ARG A 21 33.17 1.46 -4.86
C ARG A 21 31.89 0.61 -4.84
N ALA A 22 31.78 -0.34 -3.92
CA ALA A 22 30.58 -1.16 -3.75
C ALA A 22 29.36 -0.31 -3.36
N GLN A 23 29.50 0.62 -2.40
CA GLN A 23 28.41 1.52 -2.01
C GLN A 23 27.97 2.43 -3.16
N ASN A 24 28.91 2.96 -3.94
CA ASN A 24 28.59 3.77 -5.12
C ASN A 24 27.84 2.98 -6.20
N GLN A 25 28.15 1.70 -6.39
CA GLN A 25 27.42 0.85 -7.33
C GLN A 25 25.97 0.62 -6.88
N VAL A 26 25.75 0.36 -5.58
CA VAL A 26 24.40 0.19 -5.02
C VAL A 26 23.60 1.49 -5.16
N LEU A 27 24.19 2.64 -4.81
CA LEU A 27 23.57 3.96 -4.97
C LEU A 27 23.20 4.25 -6.43
N LYS A 28 24.12 3.99 -7.37
CA LYS A 28 23.86 4.20 -8.79
C LYS A 28 22.72 3.33 -9.30
N LYS A 29 22.67 2.06 -8.88
CA LYS A 29 21.57 1.14 -9.22
C LYS A 29 20.23 1.64 -8.65
N ALA A 30 20.20 2.01 -7.37
CA ALA A 30 19.01 2.54 -6.72
C ALA A 30 18.49 3.83 -7.40
N VAL A 31 19.39 4.72 -7.81
CA VAL A 31 19.01 5.94 -8.55
C VAL A 31 18.40 5.60 -9.92
N ILE A 32 18.97 4.65 -10.66
CA ILE A 32 18.44 4.22 -11.96
C ILE A 32 17.05 3.57 -11.78
N GLU A 33 16.88 2.70 -10.79
CA GLU A 33 15.60 2.08 -10.49
C GLU A 33 14.53 3.11 -10.09
N GLU A 34 14.89 4.08 -9.25
CA GLU A 34 13.97 5.15 -8.85
C GLU A 34 13.61 6.06 -10.04
N GLN A 35 14.57 6.36 -10.93
CA GLN A 35 14.31 7.10 -12.16
C GLN A 35 13.37 6.34 -13.11
N ALA A 36 13.59 5.03 -13.29
CA ALA A 36 12.70 4.18 -14.10
C ALA A 36 11.29 4.13 -13.52
N LYS A 37 11.17 3.97 -12.20
CA LYS A 37 9.88 3.99 -11.49
C LYS A 37 9.18 5.34 -11.59
N SER A 38 9.93 6.44 -11.47
CA SER A 38 9.40 7.80 -11.62
C SER A 38 8.86 8.02 -13.05
N SER A 39 9.58 7.55 -14.07
CA SER A 39 9.11 7.58 -15.47
C SER A 39 7.82 6.78 -15.64
N GLN A 40 7.76 5.56 -15.11
CA GLN A 40 6.57 4.70 -15.20
C GLN A 40 5.36 5.34 -14.52
N ILE A 41 5.54 5.93 -13.33
CA ILE A 41 4.47 6.65 -12.63
C ILE A 41 4.01 7.87 -13.44
N SER A 42 4.93 8.61 -14.04
CA SER A 42 4.59 9.75 -14.91
C SER A 42 3.72 9.33 -16.09
N ASP A 43 4.03 8.20 -16.73
CA ASP A 43 3.28 7.71 -17.88
C ASP A 43 1.90 7.18 -17.50
N VAL A 44 1.78 6.47 -16.37
CA VAL A 44 0.47 6.07 -15.80
C VAL A 44 -0.37 7.31 -15.48
N LEU A 45 0.23 8.34 -14.90
CA LEU A 45 -0.47 9.58 -14.56
C LEU A 45 -0.97 10.31 -15.80
N LYS A 46 -0.17 10.40 -16.87
CA LYS A 46 -0.61 10.95 -18.16
C LYS A 46 -1.75 10.15 -18.77
N SER A 47 -1.68 8.82 -18.73
CA SER A 47 -2.75 7.95 -19.24
C SER A 47 -4.05 8.14 -18.46
N LYS A 48 -3.98 8.20 -17.12
CA LYS A 48 -5.15 8.45 -16.26
C LYS A 48 -5.74 9.84 -16.48
N ASP A 49 -4.92 10.88 -16.66
CA ASP A 49 -5.39 12.23 -16.98
C ASP A 49 -6.14 12.26 -18.33
N GLN A 50 -5.65 11.53 -19.33
CA GLN A 50 -6.33 11.41 -20.61
C GLN A 50 -7.66 10.67 -20.50
N SER A 51 -7.72 9.57 -19.74
CA SER A 51 -8.97 8.85 -19.48
C SER A 51 -9.99 9.71 -18.73
N LEU A 52 -9.53 10.49 -17.74
CA LEU A 52 -10.38 11.40 -16.98
C LEU A 52 -10.99 12.46 -17.88
N ARG A 53 -10.21 13.08 -18.77
CA ARG A 53 -10.72 14.06 -19.74
C ARG A 53 -11.77 13.46 -20.70
N LYS A 54 -11.64 12.19 -21.08
CA LYS A 54 -12.64 11.50 -21.91
C LYS A 54 -13.94 11.27 -21.12
N ALA A 55 -13.82 10.79 -19.88
CA ALA A 55 -14.97 10.59 -19.00
C ALA A 55 -15.72 11.91 -18.72
N ASP A 56 -15.00 13.01 -18.52
CA ASP A 56 -15.60 14.34 -18.34
C ASP A 56 -16.39 14.77 -19.60
N GLN A 57 -15.85 14.55 -20.80
CA GLN A 57 -16.55 14.84 -22.05
C GLN A 57 -17.82 13.99 -22.23
N GLU A 58 -17.78 12.72 -21.83
CA GLU A 58 -18.95 11.84 -21.85
C GLU A 58 -20.00 12.32 -20.83
N ASN A 59 -19.57 12.74 -19.65
CA ASN A 59 -20.45 13.29 -18.62
C ASN A 59 -21.11 14.60 -19.08
N ASP A 60 -20.38 15.50 -19.72
CA ASP A 60 -20.93 16.72 -20.32
C ASP A 60 -21.96 16.39 -21.40
N SER A 61 -21.68 15.40 -22.26
CA SER A 61 -22.61 14.93 -23.29
C SER A 61 -23.89 14.34 -22.71
N LEU A 62 -23.77 13.49 -21.67
CA LEU A 62 -24.91 12.92 -20.97
C LEU A 62 -25.72 13.99 -20.22
N THR A 63 -25.04 14.93 -19.58
CA THR A 63 -25.67 16.07 -18.89
C THR A 63 -26.47 16.92 -19.87
N PHE A 64 -25.93 17.20 -21.05
CA PHE A 64 -26.63 17.92 -22.10
C PHE A 64 -27.89 17.18 -22.58
N ARG A 65 -27.80 15.86 -22.83
CA ARG A 65 -28.96 15.04 -23.20
C ARG A 65 -30.01 15.01 -22.10
N ASN A 66 -29.60 14.83 -20.86
CA ASN A 66 -30.51 14.86 -19.71
C ASN A 66 -31.22 16.22 -19.61
N GLN A 67 -30.50 17.34 -19.74
CA GLN A 67 -31.13 18.67 -19.74
C GLN A 67 -32.16 18.82 -20.86
N GLN A 68 -31.88 18.30 -22.06
CA GLN A 68 -32.83 18.34 -23.18
C GLN A 68 -34.08 17.48 -22.90
N LEU A 69 -33.90 16.28 -22.36
CA LEU A 69 -34.99 15.40 -21.96
C LEU A 69 -35.83 16.01 -20.85
N THR A 70 -35.20 16.60 -19.83
CA THR A 70 -35.89 17.32 -18.76
C THR A 70 -36.73 18.46 -19.33
N LYS A 71 -36.18 19.30 -20.22
CA LYS A 71 -36.94 20.38 -20.87
C LYS A 71 -38.15 19.85 -21.64
N ARG A 72 -37.99 18.78 -22.42
CA ARG A 72 -39.09 18.16 -23.16
C ARG A 72 -40.15 17.58 -22.21
N LEU A 73 -39.72 16.95 -21.12
CA LEU A 73 -40.62 16.42 -20.10
C LEU A 73 -41.42 17.54 -19.45
N THR A 74 -40.77 18.65 -19.08
CA THR A 74 -41.43 19.83 -18.51
C THR A 74 -42.48 20.40 -19.47
N LEU A 75 -42.15 20.57 -20.75
CA LEU A 75 -43.11 21.05 -21.76
C LEU A 75 -44.32 20.10 -21.90
N LEU A 76 -44.09 18.79 -21.93
CA LEU A 76 -45.18 17.81 -22.01
C LEU A 76 -46.06 17.82 -20.75
N GLN A 77 -45.47 18.04 -19.57
CA GLN A 77 -46.22 18.19 -18.33
C GLN A 77 -47.09 19.46 -18.35
N GLU A 78 -46.53 20.58 -18.81
CA GLU A 78 -47.27 21.84 -18.99
C GLU A 78 -48.45 21.68 -19.97
N ASP A 79 -48.24 21.00 -21.10
CA ASP A 79 -49.29 20.73 -22.08
C ASP A 79 -50.42 19.86 -21.49
N LEU A 80 -50.07 18.83 -20.72
CA LEU A 80 -51.05 17.97 -20.03
C LEU A 80 -51.85 18.74 -18.99
N ASP A 81 -51.21 19.61 -18.20
CA ASP A 81 -51.89 20.45 -17.21
C ASP A 81 -52.86 21.44 -17.88
N VAL A 82 -52.48 22.01 -19.03
CA VAL A 82 -53.37 22.88 -19.83
C VAL A 82 -54.59 22.11 -20.35
N ILE A 83 -54.43 20.87 -20.81
CA ILE A 83 -55.52 20.03 -21.29
C ILE A 83 -56.44 19.62 -20.12
N GLN A 84 -55.88 19.21 -18.99
CA GLN A 84 -56.66 18.84 -17.80
C GLN A 84 -57.44 20.03 -17.22
N ASN A 85 -56.84 21.22 -17.21
CA ASN A 85 -57.49 22.44 -16.72
C ASN A 85 -58.54 23.03 -17.69
N LYS A 86 -58.49 22.69 -18.99
CA LYS A 86 -59.52 23.06 -19.99
C LYS A 86 -60.69 22.06 -20.08
N GLY A 87 -60.59 20.88 -19.46
CA GLY A 87 -61.53 19.77 -19.62
C GLY A 87 -62.89 19.85 -18.90
N LYS A 88 -63.36 21.01 -18.40
CA LYS A 88 -64.60 21.09 -17.61
C LYS A 88 -65.71 22.05 -18.08
N LYS A 89 -65.66 22.67 -19.26
CA LYS A 89 -66.80 23.48 -19.76
C LYS A 89 -67.06 23.37 -21.27
N SER A 90 -68.26 22.84 -21.61
CA SER A 90 -69.01 22.99 -22.89
C SER A 90 -68.45 22.21 -24.10
N LYS A 91 -69.22 21.68 -25.07
CA LYS A 91 -70.64 21.77 -25.47
C LYS A 91 -70.87 20.65 -26.52
N VAL A 92 -71.92 19.82 -26.42
CA VAL A 92 -73.16 19.83 -27.23
C VAL A 92 -73.00 20.13 -28.73
N LYS A 93 -73.70 19.27 -29.51
CA LYS A 93 -74.23 19.42 -30.87
C LYS A 93 -73.44 18.82 -32.04
N GLN A 94 -73.80 17.56 -32.29
CA GLN A 94 -73.94 16.93 -33.59
C GLN A 94 -74.83 17.82 -34.50
N GLU A 95 -74.24 18.40 -35.54
CA GLU A 95 -74.97 19.01 -36.67
C GLU A 95 -74.23 18.65 -37.95
N SER A 96 -74.97 18.00 -38.84
CA SER A 96 -74.58 17.51 -40.16
C SER A 96 -74.06 18.63 -41.05
N VAL A 97 -72.82 18.49 -41.54
CA VAL A 97 -72.30 19.29 -42.66
C VAL A 97 -71.93 18.36 -43.80
N SER A 98 -72.58 18.65 -44.92
CA SER A 98 -72.51 18.11 -46.27
C SER A 98 -71.19 17.44 -46.69
N ALA A 99 -71.35 16.25 -47.28
CA ALA A 99 -70.32 15.40 -47.85
C ALA A 99 -69.92 15.82 -49.28
N ASP A 100 -69.36 17.03 -49.46
CA ASP A 100 -68.89 17.48 -50.79
C ASP A 100 -67.49 18.13 -50.79
N GLY A 101 -66.67 17.85 -49.77
CA GLY A 101 -65.28 18.34 -49.66
C GLY A 101 -64.24 17.30 -49.24
N ILE A 102 -64.57 16.00 -49.28
CA ILE A 102 -63.75 14.91 -48.71
C ILE A 102 -62.64 14.43 -49.68
N ILE A 103 -62.50 15.03 -50.86
CA ILE A 103 -61.54 14.55 -51.87
C ILE A 103 -60.12 15.13 -51.66
N ASP A 104 -59.96 16.33 -51.10
CA ASP A 104 -58.61 16.94 -50.87
C ASP A 104 -57.97 16.56 -49.53
N GLY A 105 -58.76 16.14 -48.53
CA GLY A 105 -58.22 15.73 -47.22
C GLY A 105 -57.54 14.37 -47.26
N ASN A 106 -58.08 13.42 -48.04
CA ASN A 106 -57.54 12.06 -48.14
C ASN A 106 -56.13 12.04 -48.72
N ASP A 107 -55.80 12.93 -49.67
CA ASP A 107 -54.48 12.97 -50.30
C ASP A 107 -53.41 13.46 -49.31
N VAL A 108 -53.72 14.49 -48.52
CA VAL A 108 -52.85 15.00 -47.44
C VAL A 108 -52.66 13.94 -46.34
N PHE A 109 -53.70 13.20 -45.97
CA PHE A 109 -53.58 12.10 -45.01
C PHE A 109 -52.75 10.93 -45.55
N THR A 110 -52.89 10.59 -46.84
CA THR A 110 -52.06 9.55 -47.45
C THR A 110 -50.60 9.98 -47.60
N GLU A 111 -50.36 11.26 -47.92
CA GLU A 111 -49.01 11.82 -47.99
C GLU A 111 -48.35 11.84 -46.61
N GLU A 112 -49.07 12.25 -45.56
CA GLU A 112 -48.56 12.25 -44.18
C GLU A 112 -48.28 10.82 -43.68
N LEU A 113 -49.17 9.85 -44.00
CA LEU A 113 -48.96 8.44 -43.69
C LEU A 113 -47.73 7.89 -44.42
N GLN A 114 -47.57 8.21 -45.71
CA GLN A 114 -46.41 7.79 -46.48
C GLN A 114 -45.11 8.43 -45.97
N ALA A 115 -45.15 9.69 -45.54
CA ALA A 115 -44.03 10.37 -44.91
C ALA A 115 -43.65 9.70 -43.57
N LYS A 116 -44.64 9.34 -42.74
CA LYS A 116 -44.43 8.59 -41.49
C LYS A 116 -43.84 7.20 -41.72
N ILE A 117 -44.28 6.47 -42.76
CA ILE A 117 -43.72 5.17 -43.13
C ILE A 117 -42.26 5.30 -43.56
N LYS A 118 -41.93 6.30 -44.40
CA LYS A 118 -40.55 6.57 -44.82
C LYS A 118 -39.66 6.95 -43.64
N GLU A 119 -40.15 7.81 -42.76
CA GLU A 119 -39.41 8.21 -41.57
C GLU A 119 -39.22 7.04 -40.61
N ASN A 120 -40.23 6.19 -40.42
CA ASN A 120 -40.13 4.99 -39.61
C ASN A 120 -39.10 4.00 -40.19
N ALA A 121 -39.09 3.80 -41.51
CA ALA A 121 -38.06 2.99 -42.18
C ALA A 121 -36.65 3.57 -41.99
N ARG A 122 -36.50 4.89 -42.09
CA ARG A 122 -35.23 5.60 -41.83
C ARG A 122 -34.78 5.43 -40.38
N LEU A 123 -35.69 5.56 -39.42
CA LEU A 123 -35.41 5.36 -38.00
C LEU A 123 -35.01 3.91 -37.70
N HIS A 124 -35.65 2.92 -38.33
CA HIS A 124 -35.23 1.52 -38.20
C HIS A 124 -33.85 1.25 -38.77
N ALA A 125 -33.51 1.84 -39.93
CA ALA A 125 -32.16 1.75 -40.49
C ALA A 125 -31.14 2.38 -39.54
N GLN A 126 -31.42 3.58 -39.02
CA GLN A 126 -30.54 4.25 -38.07
C GLN A 126 -30.38 3.45 -36.77
N LEU A 127 -31.46 2.83 -36.27
CA LEU A 127 -31.41 1.98 -35.10
C LEU A 127 -30.53 0.75 -35.35
N ALA A 128 -30.69 0.08 -36.49
CA ALA A 128 -29.88 -1.07 -36.86
C ALA A 128 -28.38 -0.72 -36.98
N ASP A 129 -28.05 0.43 -37.57
CA ASP A 129 -26.67 0.92 -37.66
C ASP A 129 -26.07 1.18 -36.27
N THR A 130 -26.85 1.81 -35.37
CA THR A 130 -26.40 2.06 -33.99
C THR A 130 -26.25 0.75 -33.21
N GLU A 131 -27.16 -0.20 -33.37
CA GLU A 131 -27.07 -1.51 -32.73
C GLU A 131 -25.82 -2.27 -33.20
N GLN A 132 -25.54 -2.25 -34.51
CA GLN A 132 -24.35 -2.88 -35.07
C GLN A 132 -23.06 -2.22 -34.57
N MET A 133 -23.05 -0.90 -34.43
CA MET A 133 -21.92 -0.17 -33.84
C MET A 133 -21.69 -0.61 -32.39
N TYR A 134 -22.74 -0.67 -31.56
CA TYR A 134 -22.62 -1.12 -30.17
C TYR A 134 -22.20 -2.58 -30.07
N ARG A 135 -22.72 -3.48 -30.92
CA ARG A 135 -22.29 -4.88 -31.00
C ARG A 135 -20.80 -5.00 -31.32
N THR A 136 -20.30 -4.18 -32.24
CA THR A 136 -18.88 -4.17 -32.60
C THR A 136 -18.01 -3.66 -31.45
N GLN A 137 -18.44 -2.59 -30.77
CA GLN A 137 -17.73 -2.07 -29.60
C GLN A 137 -17.73 -3.07 -28.44
N LEU A 138 -18.85 -3.76 -28.18
CA LEU A 138 -18.93 -4.81 -27.18
C LEU A 138 -17.95 -5.94 -27.49
N ALA A 139 -17.94 -6.45 -28.73
CA ALA A 139 -17.02 -7.50 -29.14
C ALA A 139 -15.54 -7.06 -29.02
N GLU A 140 -15.21 -5.81 -29.35
CA GLU A 140 -13.86 -5.28 -29.18
C GLU A 140 -13.46 -5.21 -27.69
N MET A 141 -14.37 -4.75 -26.83
CA MET A 141 -14.11 -4.63 -25.39
C MET A 141 -14.01 -6.00 -24.72
N GLU A 142 -14.85 -6.96 -25.12
CA GLU A 142 -14.76 -8.36 -24.72
C GLU A 142 -13.43 -8.99 -25.13
N GLY A 143 -12.96 -8.73 -26.36
CA GLY A 143 -11.65 -9.17 -26.82
C GLY A 143 -10.49 -8.59 -25.99
N LYS A 144 -10.53 -7.29 -25.70
CA LYS A 144 -9.54 -6.65 -24.81
C LYS A 144 -9.57 -7.23 -23.39
N LEU A 145 -10.76 -7.58 -22.90
CA LEU A 145 -10.90 -8.18 -21.58
C LEU A 145 -10.26 -9.58 -21.54
N ASP A 146 -10.50 -10.40 -22.56
CA ASP A 146 -9.90 -11.74 -22.71
C ASP A 146 -8.37 -11.66 -22.81
N ASP A 147 -7.84 -10.72 -23.60
CA ASP A 147 -6.39 -10.49 -23.71
C ASP A 147 -5.76 -10.08 -22.36
N VAL A 148 -6.38 -9.14 -21.65
CA VAL A 148 -5.92 -8.71 -20.32
C VAL A 148 -6.01 -9.85 -19.31
N GLN A 149 -7.07 -10.66 -19.35
CA GLN A 149 -7.24 -11.81 -18.46
C GLN A 149 -6.17 -12.87 -18.73
N LYS A 150 -5.84 -13.16 -20.00
CA LYS A 150 -4.75 -14.06 -20.38
C LYS A 150 -3.38 -13.55 -19.93
N ASP A 151 -3.12 -12.25 -20.07
CA ASP A 151 -1.85 -11.67 -19.63
C ASP A 151 -1.73 -11.62 -18.11
N LEU A 152 -2.83 -11.39 -17.39
CA LEU A 152 -2.87 -11.49 -15.94
C LEU A 152 -2.56 -12.93 -15.49
N GLN A 153 -3.17 -13.93 -16.14
CA GLN A 153 -2.92 -15.34 -15.84
C GLN A 153 -1.44 -15.70 -16.06
N LYS A 154 -0.85 -15.33 -17.20
CA LYS A 154 0.58 -15.57 -17.47
C LYS A 154 1.49 -14.93 -16.43
N LYS A 155 1.17 -13.70 -16.00
CA LYS A 155 1.93 -13.01 -14.94
C LYS A 155 1.78 -13.71 -13.60
N GLN A 156 0.58 -14.18 -13.26
CA GLN A 156 0.32 -14.94 -12.04
C GLN A 156 1.10 -16.26 -12.04
N ASP A 157 1.09 -17.00 -13.15
CA ASP A 157 1.85 -18.25 -13.29
C ASP A 157 3.36 -17.99 -13.16
N SER A 158 3.87 -16.95 -13.83
CA SER A 158 5.28 -16.55 -13.73
C SER A 158 5.66 -16.13 -12.31
N GLN A 159 4.79 -15.38 -11.63
CA GLN A 159 4.98 -14.97 -10.25
C GLN A 159 5.02 -16.19 -9.32
N GLN A 160 4.12 -17.16 -9.51
CA GLN A 160 4.09 -18.39 -8.73
C GLN A 160 5.39 -19.19 -8.89
N VAL A 161 5.90 -19.33 -10.13
CA VAL A 161 7.19 -19.99 -10.38
C VAL A 161 8.33 -19.27 -9.67
N THR A 162 8.39 -17.93 -9.74
CA THR A 162 9.43 -17.16 -9.04
C THR A 162 9.32 -17.25 -7.53
N GLN A 163 8.09 -17.34 -6.99
CA GLN A 163 7.86 -17.47 -5.55
C GLN A 163 8.29 -18.85 -5.04
N ILE A 164 8.01 -19.92 -5.80
CA ILE A 164 8.47 -21.28 -5.49
C ILE A 164 10.01 -21.30 -5.50
N ALA A 165 10.65 -20.79 -6.56
CA ALA A 165 12.11 -20.76 -6.67
C ALA A 165 12.76 -19.93 -5.54
N ALA A 166 12.13 -18.82 -5.14
CA ALA A 166 12.60 -18.02 -4.00
C ALA A 166 12.47 -18.79 -2.68
N SER A 167 11.36 -19.52 -2.46
CA SER A 167 11.15 -20.37 -1.29
C SER A 167 12.21 -21.47 -1.22
N GLU A 168 12.43 -22.20 -2.33
CA GLU A 168 13.45 -23.25 -2.41
C GLU A 168 14.85 -22.70 -2.11
N ARG A 169 15.17 -21.48 -2.56
CA ARG A 169 16.45 -20.85 -2.26
C ARG A 169 16.60 -20.48 -0.79
N VAL A 170 15.52 -20.06 -0.13
CA VAL A 170 15.49 -19.80 1.31
C VAL A 170 15.75 -21.11 2.06
N ASP A 171 15.05 -22.19 1.72
CA ASP A 171 15.22 -23.50 2.35
C ASP A 171 16.66 -24.03 2.20
N GLN A 172 17.27 -23.86 1.02
CA GLN A 172 18.69 -24.20 0.81
C GLN A 172 19.63 -23.40 1.69
N LEU A 173 19.41 -22.08 1.79
CA LEU A 173 20.25 -21.20 2.61
C LEU A 173 20.10 -21.52 4.11
N GLU A 174 18.90 -21.88 4.56
CA GLU A 174 18.65 -22.33 5.93
C GLU A 174 19.38 -23.65 6.22
N ALA A 175 19.34 -24.61 5.29
CA ALA A 175 20.09 -25.86 5.42
C ALA A 175 21.62 -25.64 5.45
N GLU A 176 22.14 -24.77 4.58
CA GLU A 176 23.56 -24.38 4.57
C GLU A 176 23.97 -23.69 5.89
N LEU A 177 23.11 -22.82 6.43
CA LEU A 177 23.34 -22.13 7.71
C LEU A 177 23.44 -23.14 8.85
N VAL A 178 22.49 -24.08 8.95
CA VAL A 178 22.50 -25.14 9.97
C VAL A 178 23.75 -26.01 9.85
N ALA A 179 24.14 -26.39 8.64
CA ALA A 179 25.35 -27.19 8.41
C ALA A 179 26.63 -26.45 8.87
N LYS A 180 26.74 -25.15 8.57
CA LYS A 180 27.87 -24.32 9.01
C LYS A 180 27.88 -24.13 10.52
N GLU A 181 26.74 -23.92 11.15
CA GLU A 181 26.63 -23.81 12.61
C GLU A 181 27.08 -25.09 13.32
N LEU A 182 26.66 -26.26 12.82
CA LEU A 182 27.12 -27.56 13.34
C LEU A 182 28.63 -27.75 13.16
N SER A 183 29.18 -27.37 12.01
CA SER A 183 30.64 -27.42 11.77
C SER A 183 31.40 -26.49 12.71
N HIS A 184 30.91 -25.28 12.93
CA HIS A 184 31.50 -24.33 13.87
C HIS A 184 31.51 -24.87 15.31
N GLN A 185 30.40 -25.45 15.77
CA GLN A 185 30.32 -26.07 17.09
C GLN A 185 31.29 -27.25 17.26
N ARG A 186 31.53 -28.05 16.21
CA ARG A 186 32.55 -29.13 16.23
C ARG A 186 33.95 -28.55 16.40
N LEU A 187 34.32 -27.56 15.61
CA LEU A 187 35.62 -26.90 15.71
C LEU A 187 35.84 -26.24 17.08
N LEU A 188 34.80 -25.65 17.68
CA LEU A 188 34.88 -25.10 19.04
C LEU A 188 35.16 -26.18 20.09
N LYS A 189 34.54 -27.36 19.97
CA LYS A 189 34.81 -28.50 20.86
C LYS A 189 36.23 -29.01 20.70
N GLU A 190 36.71 -29.17 19.47
CA GLU A 190 38.09 -29.58 19.17
C GLU A 190 39.11 -28.58 19.74
N LEU A 191 38.86 -27.28 19.57
CA LEU A 191 39.72 -26.23 20.12
C LEU A 191 39.71 -26.20 21.66
N SER A 192 38.58 -26.54 22.29
CA SER A 192 38.51 -26.70 23.76
C SER A 192 39.37 -27.87 24.24
N LEU A 193 39.27 -29.02 23.57
CA LEU A 193 40.06 -30.21 23.91
C LEU A 193 41.56 -29.97 23.74
N ALA A 194 41.97 -29.34 22.64
CA ALA A 194 43.37 -28.99 22.39
C ALA A 194 43.93 -28.00 23.44
N LYS A 195 43.10 -27.07 23.94
CA LYS A 195 43.48 -26.18 25.05
C LYS A 195 43.69 -26.94 26.34
N GLU A 196 42.78 -27.85 26.70
CA GLU A 196 42.92 -28.70 27.89
C GLU A 196 44.19 -29.57 27.82
N GLU A 197 44.52 -30.09 26.64
CA GLU A 197 45.76 -30.84 26.42
C GLU A 197 47.02 -29.96 26.57
N LEU A 198 47.00 -28.74 26.01
CA LEU A 198 48.08 -27.77 26.19
C LEU A 198 48.29 -27.40 27.66
N ASP A 199 47.20 -27.16 28.40
CA ASP A 199 47.25 -26.84 29.83
C ASP A 199 47.83 -28.01 30.64
N ARG A 200 47.47 -29.26 30.30
CA ARG A 200 48.07 -30.46 30.92
C ARG A 200 49.57 -30.56 30.66
N LEU A 201 50.01 -30.34 29.41
CA LEU A 201 51.43 -30.36 29.06
C LEU A 201 52.20 -29.23 29.77
N GLN A 202 51.63 -28.02 29.86
CA GLN A 202 52.24 -26.92 30.62
C GLN A 202 52.40 -27.25 32.10
N GLN A 203 51.39 -27.87 32.73
CA GLN A 203 51.48 -28.32 34.13
C GLN A 203 52.58 -29.36 34.34
N GLN A 204 52.74 -30.31 33.40
CA GLN A 204 53.83 -31.29 33.45
C GLN A 204 55.22 -30.64 33.32
N ILE A 205 55.37 -29.65 32.43
CA ILE A 205 56.62 -28.90 32.29
C ILE A 205 56.93 -28.14 33.58
N MET A 206 55.95 -27.47 34.19
CA MET A 206 56.15 -26.76 35.46
C MET A 206 56.59 -27.71 36.58
N ALA A 207 55.92 -28.85 36.73
CA ALA A 207 56.26 -29.87 37.73
C ALA A 207 57.67 -30.45 37.56
N THR A 208 58.14 -30.62 36.32
CA THR A 208 59.50 -31.11 36.02
C THR A 208 60.57 -30.03 36.19
N THR A 209 60.25 -28.74 35.98
CA THR A 209 61.17 -27.63 36.29
C THR A 209 61.31 -27.32 37.77
N GLU A 210 60.28 -27.57 38.59
CA GLU A 210 60.33 -27.34 40.05
C GLU A 210 61.13 -28.41 40.79
N THR A 211 61.23 -29.64 40.26
CA THR A 211 62.07 -30.71 40.80
C THR A 211 63.56 -30.57 40.45
N SER A 212 63.97 -29.53 39.71
CA SER A 212 65.34 -29.32 39.19
C SER A 212 66.09 -28.10 39.78
N LYS A 213 65.87 -27.75 41.06
CA LYS A 213 66.70 -26.77 41.81
C LYS A 213 67.28 -27.47 43.05
N ILE A 214 68.55 -27.88 43.13
CA ILE A 214 69.86 -27.20 43.41
C ILE A 214 70.95 -28.33 43.46
N PRO A 215 72.32 -28.15 43.38
CA PRO A 215 73.18 -27.05 42.92
C PRO A 215 74.17 -27.44 41.79
N THR A 216 74.69 -26.42 41.14
CA THR A 216 75.92 -26.42 40.34
C THR A 216 77.12 -26.98 41.14
N THR A 217 77.74 -28.06 40.65
CA THR A 217 79.15 -28.41 40.93
C THR A 217 79.71 -29.09 39.68
N ASN A 218 80.93 -28.68 39.32
CA ASN A 218 81.74 -29.13 38.18
C ASN A 218 81.73 -30.64 37.92
N GLN A 219 81.70 -31.06 36.65
CA GLN A 219 82.80 -31.77 35.96
C GLN A 219 82.36 -32.31 34.59
N ALA A 220 83.35 -32.39 33.70
CA ALA A 220 83.30 -32.92 32.35
C ALA A 220 82.85 -34.39 32.27
N GLN A 221 82.25 -34.79 31.15
CA GLN A 221 82.73 -35.91 30.33
C GLN A 221 81.89 -36.09 29.04
N GLU A 222 82.62 -36.33 27.95
CA GLU A 222 82.15 -36.83 26.66
C GLU A 222 81.34 -38.12 26.79
N SER A 223 80.38 -38.34 25.90
CA SER A 223 80.16 -39.62 25.20
C SER A 223 79.12 -39.49 24.09
N THR A 224 79.61 -39.69 22.88
CA THR A 224 78.95 -40.04 21.63
C THR A 224 78.05 -41.28 21.77
N SER A 225 76.89 -41.29 21.08
CA SER A 225 76.26 -42.43 20.35
C SER A 225 74.87 -41.96 19.85
N GLN A 226 74.70 -41.67 18.56
CA GLN A 226 74.17 -42.60 17.55
C GLN A 226 72.94 -43.40 18.03
N ASN A 227 71.76 -43.07 17.49
CA ASN A 227 70.81 -44.10 17.04
C ASN A 227 69.76 -43.54 16.05
N GLU A 228 69.82 -44.14 14.86
CA GLU A 228 68.76 -44.46 13.90
C GLU A 228 67.51 -43.56 13.82
N VAL A 229 67.47 -42.79 12.72
CA VAL A 229 66.22 -42.36 12.09
C VAL A 229 65.57 -43.61 11.51
N GLN A 230 64.58 -44.13 12.21
CA GLN A 230 63.73 -45.21 11.73
C GLN A 230 62.56 -44.60 10.94
N ASP A 231 62.59 -44.92 9.66
CA ASP A 231 61.51 -44.84 8.69
C ASP A 231 60.27 -45.57 9.21
N VAL A 232 59.14 -44.86 9.35
CA VAL A 232 57.82 -45.47 9.55
C VAL A 232 56.83 -44.78 8.63
N SER A 233 56.77 -45.35 7.42
CA SER A 233 55.64 -45.52 6.53
C SER A 233 54.26 -45.07 7.03
N LEU A 234 53.62 -44.21 6.23
CA LEU A 234 52.16 -44.11 6.17
C LEU A 234 51.54 -45.47 5.83
N PRO A 235 50.43 -45.85 6.47
CA PRO A 235 49.46 -46.73 5.86
C PRO A 235 48.36 -45.90 5.18
N ASP A 236 48.37 -45.94 3.85
CA ASP A 236 47.14 -45.93 3.06
C ASP A 236 46.27 -47.10 3.50
N GLN A 237 45.01 -46.83 3.89
CA GLN A 237 43.82 -47.65 3.65
C GLN A 237 42.67 -47.16 4.54
N ILE A 238 41.69 -46.47 3.96
CA ILE A 238 40.28 -46.73 4.28
C ILE A 238 39.53 -46.79 2.95
N ASP A 239 39.32 -48.03 2.52
CA ASP A 239 38.29 -48.42 1.59
C ASP A 239 36.91 -48.36 2.27
N SER A 240 35.87 -48.26 1.45
CA SER A 240 34.43 -48.42 1.74
C SER A 240 33.63 -47.22 2.26
N ARG A 241 32.87 -46.60 1.34
CA ARG A 241 31.39 -46.57 1.38
C ARG A 241 30.81 -45.93 0.11
N ASP A 242 30.90 -46.68 -0.98
CA ASP A 242 29.90 -46.63 -2.05
C ASP A 242 28.62 -47.34 -1.57
N THR A 243 27.70 -46.61 -0.95
CA THR A 243 26.29 -47.01 -0.82
C THR A 243 25.46 -45.83 -0.31
N SER A 244 25.14 -44.86 -1.18
CA SER A 244 23.99 -43.93 -0.97
C SER A 244 23.57 -43.16 -2.23
N CYS A 245 23.79 -43.71 -3.43
CA CYS A 245 23.32 -43.08 -4.67
C CYS A 245 22.21 -43.87 -5.39
N SER A 246 21.56 -44.84 -4.73
CA SER A 246 20.50 -45.66 -5.32
C SER A 246 19.11 -45.47 -4.67
N ALA A 247 18.95 -44.48 -3.79
CA ALA A 247 17.68 -44.21 -3.11
C ALA A 247 16.95 -42.93 -3.58
N MET A 248 17.57 -42.14 -4.47
CA MET A 248 16.97 -40.90 -4.99
C MET A 248 16.36 -41.02 -6.39
N GLU A 249 16.47 -42.19 -7.02
CA GLU A 249 15.97 -42.45 -8.38
C GLU A 249 14.65 -43.25 -8.41
N GLN A 250 14.15 -43.69 -7.24
CA GLN A 250 12.88 -44.42 -7.14
C GLN A 250 11.66 -43.55 -6.75
N LEU A 251 11.85 -42.25 -6.52
CA LEU A 251 10.74 -41.32 -6.25
C LEU A 251 10.30 -40.49 -7.49
N PHE A 252 10.96 -40.66 -8.64
CA PHE A 252 10.66 -39.90 -9.86
C PHE A 252 9.84 -40.67 -10.91
N GLN A 253 9.46 -41.94 -10.65
CA GLN A 253 8.67 -42.76 -11.59
C GLN A 253 7.20 -42.99 -11.20
N ALA A 254 6.72 -42.42 -10.07
CA ALA A 254 5.32 -42.59 -9.62
C ALA A 254 4.38 -41.43 -10.02
N GLN A 255 4.80 -40.49 -10.88
CA GLN A 255 3.98 -39.32 -11.29
C GLN A 255 3.53 -39.33 -12.76
N GLN A 256 3.55 -40.48 -13.45
CA GLN A 256 3.05 -40.62 -14.83
C GLN A 256 1.81 -41.53 -14.97
N SER A 257 0.84 -41.41 -14.06
CA SER A 257 -0.53 -41.92 -14.33
C SER A 257 -1.51 -40.75 -14.39
N GLY A 258 -1.89 -40.39 -15.61
CA GLY A 258 -2.93 -39.40 -15.86
C GLY A 258 -4.29 -39.81 -15.26
N PRO A 259 -5.14 -38.86 -14.89
CA PRO A 259 -6.48 -39.17 -14.38
C PRO A 259 -7.36 -39.78 -15.48
N PRO A 260 -8.20 -40.78 -15.18
CA PRO A 260 -9.07 -41.41 -16.16
C PRO A 260 -10.21 -40.48 -16.57
N PRO A 261 -10.75 -40.63 -17.80
CA PRO A 261 -11.80 -39.75 -18.32
C PRO A 261 -13.14 -40.07 -17.66
N LEU A 262 -13.81 -39.03 -17.18
CA LEU A 262 -15.21 -39.08 -16.72
C LEU A 262 -16.14 -38.86 -17.91
N SER A 263 -16.96 -39.87 -18.20
CA SER A 263 -18.11 -39.77 -19.10
C SER A 263 -19.34 -39.19 -18.36
N PRO A 264 -20.30 -38.59 -19.07
CA PRO A 264 -21.33 -37.74 -18.49
C PRO A 264 -22.65 -38.51 -18.32
N ALA A 265 -23.15 -38.63 -17.09
CA ALA A 265 -24.59 -38.76 -16.82
C ALA A 265 -24.87 -38.72 -15.30
N THR A 266 -25.90 -37.93 -14.96
CA THR A 266 -26.71 -38.01 -13.72
C THR A 266 -26.13 -37.33 -12.47
N ASP A 267 -26.57 -36.11 -12.19
CA ASP A 267 -27.19 -35.70 -10.91
C ASP A 267 -27.28 -34.16 -10.77
N GLN A 268 -28.20 -33.54 -11.52
CA GLN A 268 -28.53 -32.11 -11.34
C GLN A 268 -29.51 -31.85 -10.17
N ASN A 269 -30.00 -32.87 -9.48
CA ASN A 269 -30.99 -32.71 -8.42
C ASN A 269 -30.42 -32.67 -7.00
N LYS A 270 -29.11 -32.90 -6.82
CA LYS A 270 -28.47 -32.88 -5.49
C LYS A 270 -27.72 -31.57 -5.17
N LEU A 271 -27.40 -30.74 -6.16
CA LEU A 271 -26.74 -29.43 -5.93
C LEU A 271 -27.70 -28.28 -5.57
N LYS A 272 -29.02 -28.45 -5.75
CA LYS A 272 -29.99 -27.39 -5.39
C LYS A 272 -30.37 -27.37 -3.90
N SER A 273 -30.16 -28.46 -3.15
CA SER A 273 -30.43 -28.49 -1.71
C SER A 273 -29.30 -27.88 -0.87
N ASP A 274 -28.07 -27.87 -1.37
CA ASP A 274 -26.90 -27.37 -0.63
C ASP A 274 -26.61 -25.87 -0.88
N LEU A 275 -27.33 -25.26 -1.83
CA LEU A 275 -27.27 -23.82 -2.12
C LEU A 275 -28.38 -22.99 -1.45
N ASN A 276 -29.22 -23.61 -0.61
CA ASN A 276 -30.16 -22.87 0.23
C ASN A 276 -29.44 -22.32 1.47
N ILE A 277 -28.40 -21.51 1.23
CA ILE A 277 -27.77 -20.69 2.24
C ILE A 277 -28.84 -19.71 2.71
N ASN A 278 -29.24 -19.86 3.96
CA ASN A 278 -30.24 -19.05 4.64
C ASN A 278 -29.88 -17.57 4.49
N CYS A 279 -30.54 -16.87 3.56
CA CYS A 279 -30.28 -15.46 3.22
C CYS A 279 -30.34 -14.53 4.45
N ASN A 280 -31.11 -14.94 5.47
CA ASN A 280 -31.21 -14.24 6.75
C ASN A 280 -29.95 -14.36 7.62
N GLN A 281 -29.18 -15.44 7.49
CA GLN A 281 -27.91 -15.64 8.20
C GLN A 281 -26.80 -14.80 7.57
N LEU A 282 -26.70 -14.81 6.23
CA LEU A 282 -25.76 -13.96 5.50
C LEU A 282 -26.01 -12.46 5.76
N SER A 283 -27.27 -12.03 5.82
CA SER A 283 -27.62 -10.64 6.16
C SER A 283 -27.29 -10.27 7.62
N ARG A 284 -27.31 -11.23 8.55
CA ARG A 284 -26.88 -11.01 9.95
C ARG A 284 -25.37 -10.91 10.05
N ASP A 285 -24.63 -11.80 9.38
CA ASP A 285 -23.16 -11.81 9.41
C ASP A 285 -22.57 -10.55 8.76
N VAL A 286 -23.19 -10.06 7.67
CA VAL A 286 -22.83 -8.77 7.05
C VAL A 286 -23.10 -7.59 8.00
N ARG A 287 -24.23 -7.60 8.73
CA ARG A 287 -24.55 -6.55 9.72
C ARG A 287 -23.60 -6.55 10.91
N VAL A 288 -23.25 -7.73 11.43
CA VAL A 288 -22.26 -7.87 12.51
C VAL A 288 -20.89 -7.38 12.05
N SER A 289 -20.49 -7.74 10.82
CA SER A 289 -19.22 -7.30 10.23
C SER A 289 -19.17 -5.78 10.03
N ALA A 290 -20.25 -5.16 9.54
CA ALA A 290 -20.35 -3.71 9.37
C ALA A 290 -20.28 -2.98 10.73
N LYS A 291 -20.93 -3.51 11.77
CA LYS A 291 -20.90 -2.94 13.12
C LYS A 291 -19.49 -2.98 13.72
N ILE A 292 -18.80 -4.11 13.62
CA ILE A 292 -17.40 -4.25 14.08
C ILE A 292 -16.50 -3.27 13.32
N LEU A 293 -16.71 -3.13 12.01
CA LEU A 293 -15.93 -2.22 11.17
C LEU A 293 -16.11 -0.76 11.59
N VAL A 294 -17.34 -0.29 11.77
CA VAL A 294 -17.63 1.09 12.20
C VAL A 294 -17.05 1.37 13.59
N GLN A 295 -17.15 0.41 14.52
CA GLN A 295 -16.54 0.53 15.84
C GLN A 295 -15.01 0.61 15.78
N THR A 296 -14.39 -0.21 14.93
CA THR A 296 -12.93 -0.20 14.73
C THR A 296 -12.48 1.13 14.14
N PHE A 297 -13.21 1.68 13.17
CA PHE A 297 -12.91 2.98 12.61
C PHE A 297 -13.13 4.13 13.62
N ASP A 298 -14.11 4.04 14.52
CA ASP A 298 -14.31 5.07 15.55
C ASP A 298 -13.08 5.18 16.44
N VAL A 299 -12.58 4.05 16.95
CA VAL A 299 -11.37 4.04 17.79
C VAL A 299 -10.19 4.67 17.04
N LEU A 300 -9.96 4.29 15.78
CA LEU A 300 -8.86 4.84 14.98
C LEU A 300 -9.01 6.34 14.72
N ILE A 301 -10.23 6.82 14.45
CA ILE A 301 -10.48 8.24 14.18
C ILE A 301 -10.38 9.06 15.46
N GLN A 302 -10.86 8.55 16.61
CA GLN A 302 -10.66 9.18 17.91
C GLN A 302 -9.17 9.31 18.24
N GLU A 303 -8.40 8.23 18.11
CA GLU A 303 -6.96 8.23 18.38
C GLU A 303 -6.22 9.22 17.48
N MET A 304 -6.56 9.25 16.19
CA MET A 304 -5.99 10.20 15.24
C MET A 304 -6.32 11.66 15.61
N CYS A 305 -7.59 11.95 15.91
CA CYS A 305 -8.02 13.30 16.27
C CYS A 305 -7.39 13.76 17.59
N ASP A 306 -7.33 12.90 18.61
CA ASP A 306 -6.69 13.18 19.89
C ASP A 306 -5.18 13.41 19.75
N ALA A 307 -4.48 12.58 18.98
CA ALA A 307 -3.06 12.78 18.69
C ALA A 307 -2.81 14.13 17.98
N PHE A 308 -3.66 14.50 17.02
CA PHE A 308 -3.54 15.76 16.30
C PHE A 308 -3.86 16.97 17.18
N VAL A 309 -4.89 16.88 18.03
CA VAL A 309 -5.24 17.89 19.04
C VAL A 309 -4.09 18.12 20.00
N LYS A 310 -3.50 17.05 20.56
CA LYS A 310 -2.33 17.12 21.45
C LYS A 310 -1.13 17.77 20.76
N PHE A 311 -0.91 17.45 19.49
CA PHE A 311 0.13 18.09 18.68
C PHE A 311 -0.10 19.60 18.54
N LEU A 312 -1.31 20.01 18.15
CA LEU A 312 -1.64 21.44 18.00
C LEU A 312 -1.54 22.19 19.32
N GLN A 313 -2.01 21.62 20.43
CA GLN A 313 -1.87 22.20 21.77
C GLN A 313 -0.40 22.33 22.16
N GLY A 314 0.41 21.30 21.95
CA GLY A 314 1.85 21.33 22.22
C GLY A 314 2.57 22.40 21.38
N PHE A 315 2.18 22.56 20.11
CA PHE A 315 2.71 23.60 19.25
C PHE A 315 2.27 25.00 19.70
N MET A 316 1.00 25.18 20.06
CA MET A 316 0.45 26.42 20.58
C MET A 316 1.18 26.87 21.87
N THR A 317 1.45 25.94 22.80
CA THR A 317 2.24 26.23 24.01
C THR A 317 3.64 26.74 23.67
N ARG A 318 4.32 26.14 22.68
CA ARG A 318 5.64 26.59 22.23
C ARG A 318 5.60 27.98 21.58
N VAL A 319 4.58 28.24 20.76
CA VAL A 319 4.36 29.57 20.15
C VAL A 319 4.12 30.61 21.24
N ASN A 320 3.34 30.27 22.27
CA ASN A 320 3.07 31.14 23.41
C ASN A 320 4.31 31.50 24.22
N LEU A 321 5.23 30.55 24.41
CA LEU A 321 6.50 30.77 25.11
C LEU A 321 7.48 31.69 24.35
N HIS A 322 7.27 31.93 23.06
CA HIS A 322 8.15 32.81 22.29
C HIS A 322 7.98 34.28 22.73
N PRO A 323 9.06 34.98 23.12
CA PRO A 323 8.99 36.30 23.75
C PRO A 323 8.55 37.41 22.78
N SER A 324 8.75 37.23 21.47
CA SER A 324 8.35 38.19 20.45
C SER A 324 6.84 38.22 20.27
N ASN A 325 6.19 39.30 20.70
CA ASN A 325 4.77 39.52 20.47
C ASN A 325 4.54 40.14 19.08
N SER A 326 4.82 39.37 18.03
CA SER A 326 4.58 39.79 16.65
C SER A 326 3.10 39.59 16.28
N GLY A 327 2.56 40.43 15.39
CA GLY A 327 1.21 40.20 14.83
C GLY A 327 1.06 38.84 14.15
N LEU A 328 2.18 38.23 13.73
CA LEU A 328 2.23 36.87 13.19
C LEU A 328 1.99 35.81 14.27
N LYS A 329 2.54 35.98 15.48
CA LYS A 329 2.26 35.11 16.64
C LYS A 329 0.75 35.08 16.92
N GLN A 330 0.11 36.25 16.99
CA GLN A 330 -1.32 36.34 17.29
C GLN A 330 -2.18 35.66 16.22
N ARG A 331 -1.90 35.93 14.92
CA ARG A 331 -2.60 35.27 13.80
C ARG A 331 -2.41 33.76 13.81
N LEU A 332 -1.21 33.27 14.12
CA LEU A 332 -0.92 31.85 14.19
C LEU A 332 -1.68 31.18 15.36
N LEU A 333 -1.71 31.82 16.53
CA LEU A 333 -2.46 31.32 17.68
C LEU A 333 -3.96 31.24 17.39
N GLU A 334 -4.53 32.27 16.76
CA GLU A 334 -5.94 32.30 16.35
C GLU A 334 -6.26 31.18 15.34
N GLN A 335 -5.37 30.97 14.36
CA GLN A 335 -5.50 29.87 13.40
C GLN A 335 -5.37 28.50 14.08
N LEU A 336 -4.44 28.32 15.01
CA LEU A 336 -4.28 27.09 15.79
C LEU A 336 -5.51 26.80 16.64
N SER A 337 -6.10 27.81 17.30
CA SER A 337 -7.31 27.64 18.09
C SER A 337 -8.52 27.29 17.23
N SER A 338 -8.67 27.94 16.07
CA SER A 338 -9.73 27.63 15.12
C SER A 338 -9.58 26.21 14.55
N GLY A 339 -8.35 25.77 14.30
CA GLY A 339 -8.08 24.42 13.83
C GLY A 339 -8.44 23.38 14.90
N LEU A 340 -8.09 23.63 16.16
CA LEU A 340 -8.34 22.72 17.27
C LEU A 340 -9.84 22.37 17.42
N SER A 341 -10.72 23.38 17.34
CA SER A 341 -12.17 23.16 17.43
C SER A 341 -12.72 22.28 16.30
N VAL A 342 -12.15 22.39 15.11
CA VAL A 342 -12.60 21.60 13.94
C VAL A 342 -12.25 20.12 14.11
N TRP A 343 -11.07 19.81 14.65
CA TRP A 343 -10.67 18.42 14.94
C TRP A 343 -11.50 17.79 16.06
N HIS A 344 -11.81 18.56 17.11
CA HIS A 344 -12.75 18.08 18.14
C HIS A 344 -14.14 17.83 17.56
N SER A 345 -14.64 18.72 16.70
CA SER A 345 -15.93 18.54 16.04
C SER A 345 -15.96 17.29 15.15
N LEU A 346 -14.90 17.03 14.38
CA LEU A 346 -14.77 15.80 13.61
C LEU A 346 -14.84 14.54 14.50
N SER A 347 -14.05 14.53 15.58
CA SER A 347 -14.03 13.45 16.57
C SER A 347 -15.43 13.18 17.13
N THR A 348 -16.12 14.23 17.57
CA THR A 348 -17.47 14.12 18.15
C THR A 348 -18.49 13.65 17.13
N SER A 349 -18.49 14.19 15.90
CA SER A 349 -19.43 13.78 14.86
C SER A 349 -19.21 12.35 14.41
N TYR A 350 -17.97 11.87 14.33
CA TYR A 350 -17.71 10.48 13.99
C TYR A 350 -18.18 9.53 15.09
N HIS A 351 -17.91 9.88 16.35
CA HIS A 351 -18.38 9.09 17.50
C HIS A 351 -19.91 8.99 17.54
N GLN A 352 -20.62 10.09 17.24
CA GLN A 352 -22.09 10.08 17.14
C GLN A 352 -22.60 9.13 16.05
N VAL A 353 -21.93 9.09 14.89
CA VAL A 353 -22.25 8.14 13.82
C VAL A 353 -21.99 6.70 14.25
N ALA A 354 -20.87 6.45 14.93
CA ALA A 354 -20.52 5.13 15.43
C ALA A 354 -21.50 4.62 16.50
N MET A 355 -21.91 5.50 17.43
CA MET A 355 -22.95 5.22 18.42
C MET A 355 -24.32 4.96 17.76
N GLY A 356 -24.65 5.69 16.70
CA GLY A 356 -25.84 5.44 15.89
C GLY A 356 -25.80 4.08 15.20
N ALA A 357 -24.66 3.71 14.61
CA ALA A 357 -24.45 2.41 13.97
C ALA A 357 -24.44 1.24 14.97
N ALA A 358 -24.09 1.50 16.23
CA ALA A 358 -24.12 0.49 17.28
C ALA A 358 -25.56 0.14 17.75
N SER A 359 -26.55 1.01 17.47
CA SER A 359 -27.95 0.77 17.82
C SER A 359 -28.56 -0.40 17.01
N GLU A 360 -29.50 -1.14 17.61
CA GLU A 360 -30.07 -2.36 17.02
C GLU A 360 -30.92 -2.13 15.75
N THR A 361 -31.24 -0.88 15.43
CA THR A 361 -32.05 -0.49 14.26
C THR A 361 -31.23 -0.21 13.00
N PHE A 362 -29.94 -0.53 13.00
CA PHE A 362 -29.07 -0.30 11.84
C PHE A 362 -29.45 -1.20 10.64
N VAL A 363 -30.03 -0.58 9.60
CA VAL A 363 -30.45 -1.27 8.36
C VAL A 363 -29.39 -1.18 7.27
N ALA A 364 -28.76 0.00 7.10
CA ALA A 364 -27.72 0.24 6.09
C ALA A 364 -26.85 1.47 6.42
N LEU A 365 -25.60 1.49 5.94
CA LEU A 365 -24.64 2.60 6.10
C LEU A 365 -25.20 3.94 5.59
N GLU A 366 -25.99 3.90 4.52
CA GLU A 366 -26.59 5.09 3.89
C GLU A 366 -27.64 5.79 4.76
N THR A 367 -28.22 5.05 5.71
CA THR A 367 -29.26 5.57 6.61
C THR A 367 -28.70 6.22 7.87
N LEU A 368 -27.38 6.28 8.04
CA LEU A 368 -26.74 6.90 9.19
C LEU A 368 -26.93 8.43 9.14
N SER A 369 -27.83 8.92 9.98
CA SER A 369 -28.04 10.33 10.26
C SER A 369 -26.79 10.93 10.93
N GLY A 370 -25.85 11.37 10.12
CA GLY A 370 -24.60 12.00 10.59
C GLY A 370 -23.44 11.92 9.60
N LEU A 371 -23.53 11.06 8.59
CA LEU A 371 -22.51 10.98 7.53
C LEU A 371 -22.24 12.34 6.83
N PRO A 372 -23.27 13.15 6.51
CA PRO A 372 -23.05 14.49 5.93
C PRO A 372 -22.26 15.42 6.87
N SER A 373 -22.52 15.35 8.17
CA SER A 373 -21.80 16.14 9.19
C SER A 373 -20.33 15.73 9.27
N VAL A 374 -20.05 14.43 9.24
CA VAL A 374 -18.66 13.91 9.18
C VAL A 374 -17.96 14.40 7.91
N SER A 375 -18.60 14.29 6.75
CA SER A 375 -18.03 14.75 5.47
C SER A 375 -17.72 16.26 5.48
N GLN A 376 -18.62 17.06 6.04
CA GLN A 376 -18.43 18.49 6.21
C GLN A 376 -17.26 18.80 7.16
N ASN A 377 -17.15 18.08 8.28
CA ASN A 377 -16.04 18.24 9.23
C ASN A 377 -14.69 17.81 8.65
N VAL A 378 -14.64 16.74 7.84
CA VAL A 378 -13.43 16.35 7.10
C VAL A 378 -13.00 17.46 6.14
N THR A 379 -13.97 18.07 5.45
CA THR A 379 -13.70 19.21 4.56
C THR A 379 -13.14 20.41 5.32
N TYR A 380 -13.70 20.71 6.50
CA TYR A 380 -13.18 21.77 7.37
C TYR A 380 -11.79 21.44 7.93
N CYS A 381 -11.51 20.18 8.33
CA CYS A 381 -10.18 19.75 8.76
C CYS A 381 -9.15 19.95 7.64
N SER A 382 -9.49 19.54 6.41
CA SER A 382 -8.64 19.72 5.23
C SER A 382 -8.37 21.21 4.93
N ALA A 383 -9.41 22.05 5.01
CA ALA A 383 -9.27 23.49 4.81
C ALA A 383 -8.44 24.14 5.91
N SER A 384 -8.64 23.73 7.17
CA SER A 384 -7.84 24.18 8.31
C SER A 384 -6.37 23.81 8.15
N LEU A 385 -6.07 22.56 7.78
CA LEU A 385 -4.69 22.11 7.51
C LEU A 385 -4.01 22.94 6.42
N ARG A 386 -4.72 23.19 5.31
CA ARG A 386 -4.19 23.99 4.19
C ARG A 386 -3.83 25.42 4.61
N LYS A 387 -4.55 26.01 5.56
CA LYS A 387 -4.26 27.34 6.12
C LYS A 387 -3.13 27.28 7.16
N LEU A 388 -3.17 26.27 8.02
CA LEU A 388 -2.27 26.13 9.18
C LEU A 388 -0.84 25.80 8.77
N LEU A 389 -0.65 24.87 7.83
CA LEU A 389 0.67 24.35 7.45
C LEU A 389 1.62 25.46 6.95
N PRO A 390 1.23 26.33 5.99
CA PRO A 390 2.08 27.44 5.56
C PRO A 390 2.43 28.40 6.71
N ALA A 391 1.47 28.70 7.60
CA ALA A 391 1.70 29.59 8.73
C ALA A 391 2.68 28.99 9.76
N MET A 392 2.57 27.68 10.04
CA MET A 392 3.51 26.96 10.89
C MET A 392 4.92 26.92 10.30
N ILE A 393 5.03 26.66 8.99
CA ILE A 393 6.33 26.64 8.28
C ILE A 393 6.96 28.03 8.30
N HIS A 394 6.19 29.08 8.01
CA HIS A 394 6.68 30.46 8.07
C HIS A 394 7.17 30.81 9.48
N TRP A 395 6.41 30.46 10.52
CA TRP A 395 6.81 30.72 11.90
C TRP A 395 8.09 29.96 12.30
N LEU A 396 8.22 28.70 11.89
CA LEU A 396 9.43 27.91 12.12
C LEU A 396 10.66 28.47 11.38
N HIS A 397 10.46 29.08 10.21
CA HIS A 397 11.52 29.70 9.43
C HIS A 397 11.94 31.05 10.03
N ASP A 398 10.97 31.89 10.39
CA ASP A 398 11.21 33.21 10.99
C ASP A 398 11.87 33.10 12.37
N GLY A 399 11.45 32.11 13.18
CA GLY A 399 12.09 31.78 14.44
C GLY A 399 13.54 31.26 14.32
N ARG A 400 13.97 30.80 13.13
CA ARG A 400 15.38 30.45 12.88
C ARG A 400 16.22 31.65 12.45
N ILE A 401 15.62 32.65 11.80
CA ILE A 401 16.35 33.82 11.27
C ILE A 401 16.67 34.83 12.38
N ASN A 402 15.86 34.90 13.43
CA ASN A 402 16.06 35.83 14.55
C ASN A 402 16.97 35.31 15.68
N VAL A 403 17.64 34.16 15.50
CA VAL A 403 18.71 33.74 16.42
C VAL A 403 19.96 34.52 16.06
N ASP A 404 20.10 35.69 16.70
CA ASP A 404 21.26 36.57 16.61
C ASP A 404 22.55 35.77 16.81
N ILE A 405 23.37 35.70 15.75
CA ILE A 405 24.55 34.83 15.66
C ILE A 405 25.66 35.27 16.65
N SER A 406 25.48 36.40 17.32
CA SER A 406 26.47 37.10 18.14
C SER A 406 26.55 36.67 19.62
N SER A 407 25.65 35.83 20.17
CA SER A 407 25.74 35.39 21.58
C SER A 407 26.51 34.06 21.77
N PRO A 408 27.44 33.92 22.75
CA PRO A 408 28.33 32.76 22.85
C PRO A 408 27.75 31.53 23.57
N ASP A 409 26.54 31.58 24.13
CA ASP A 409 26.03 30.49 24.97
C ASP A 409 25.22 29.43 24.17
N LYS A 410 25.92 28.71 23.27
CA LYS A 410 25.32 27.89 22.19
C LYS A 410 25.13 26.39 22.49
N LYS A 411 25.31 25.91 23.73
CA LYS A 411 25.22 24.46 24.02
C LYS A 411 23.84 23.97 24.47
N THR A 412 23.02 24.82 25.07
CA THR A 412 21.78 24.37 25.72
C THR A 412 20.55 24.44 24.78
N GLU A 413 20.50 25.40 23.85
CA GLU A 413 19.37 25.56 22.92
C GLU A 413 19.42 24.66 21.68
N LYS A 414 20.62 24.33 21.19
CA LYS A 414 20.81 23.35 20.09
C LYS A 414 20.25 21.97 20.47
N HIS A 415 20.29 21.61 21.75
CA HIS A 415 19.71 20.38 22.28
C HIS A 415 18.17 20.41 22.37
N GLY A 416 17.54 21.58 22.50
CA GLY A 416 16.08 21.70 22.50
C GLY A 416 15.47 21.47 21.12
N LEU A 417 16.10 22.01 20.08
CA LEU A 417 15.64 21.93 18.69
C LEU A 417 15.97 20.58 18.03
N GLN A 418 17.08 19.92 18.39
CA GLN A 418 17.36 18.52 17.98
C GLN A 418 16.38 17.51 18.58
N LYS A 419 15.67 17.85 19.67
CA LYS A 419 14.68 16.96 20.30
C LYS A 419 13.28 17.06 19.70
N ILE A 420 13.01 18.03 18.83
CA ILE A 420 11.68 18.17 18.20
C ILE A 420 11.34 16.96 17.31
N PRO A 421 12.25 16.44 16.45
CA PRO A 421 12.02 15.21 15.70
C PRO A 421 12.01 13.94 16.58
N ILE A 422 12.77 13.92 17.68
CA ILE A 422 12.80 12.79 18.62
C ILE A 422 11.46 12.69 19.39
N LEU A 423 10.85 13.82 19.71
CA LEU A 423 9.50 13.86 20.29
C LEU A 423 8.43 13.47 19.27
N TRP A 424 8.61 13.77 17.98
CA TRP A 424 7.77 13.19 16.91
C TRP A 424 7.89 11.67 16.84
N GLY A 425 9.12 11.14 16.98
CA GLY A 425 9.39 9.70 17.02
C GLY A 425 8.69 8.94 18.15
N LYS A 426 8.37 9.59 19.27
CA LYS A 426 7.65 8.98 20.40
C LYS A 426 6.14 8.81 20.18
N TYR A 427 5.56 9.53 19.22
CA TYR A 427 4.13 9.45 18.89
C TYR A 427 3.86 8.78 17.54
N THR A 428 4.90 8.40 16.79
CA THR A 428 4.80 7.56 15.59
C THR A 428 4.92 6.07 15.94
N PRO A 429 4.06 5.20 15.38
CA PRO A 429 4.21 3.75 15.51
C PRO A 429 5.63 3.28 15.15
N PRO A 430 6.18 2.25 15.82
CA PRO A 430 7.58 1.80 15.64
C PRO A 430 7.95 1.43 14.19
N THR A 431 6.98 1.19 13.32
CA THR A 431 7.14 0.78 11.91
C THR A 431 7.55 1.91 10.96
N LEU A 432 7.71 3.16 11.41
CA LEU A 432 7.94 4.33 10.55
C LEU A 432 9.33 5.00 10.69
N ALA A 433 10.26 4.44 11.46
CA ALA A 433 11.59 5.03 11.64
C ALA A 433 12.56 4.65 10.51
N VAL A 434 13.00 5.64 9.70
CA VAL A 434 14.10 5.48 8.73
C VAL A 434 15.31 6.31 9.21
N PRO A 435 16.48 5.72 9.51
CA PRO A 435 17.54 6.41 10.27
C PRO A 435 18.39 7.45 9.51
N SER A 436 18.26 7.61 8.19
CA SER A 436 19.33 8.22 7.36
C SER A 436 18.97 9.49 6.57
N LEU A 437 17.84 10.15 6.85
CA LEU A 437 17.44 11.36 6.12
C LEU A 437 17.78 12.64 6.91
N THR A 438 18.21 13.70 6.19
CA THR A 438 18.32 15.06 6.74
C THR A 438 16.97 15.52 7.29
N ILE A 439 16.97 16.37 8.34
CA ILE A 439 15.75 16.80 9.07
C ILE A 439 14.66 17.38 8.14
N GLU A 440 15.08 18.09 7.09
CA GLU A 440 14.19 18.67 6.08
C GLU A 440 13.51 17.60 5.21
N ASN A 441 14.25 16.54 4.86
CA ASN A 441 13.73 15.40 4.11
C ASN A 441 12.87 14.48 4.97
N GLN A 442 13.17 14.33 6.27
CA GLN A 442 12.28 13.61 7.20
C GLN A 442 10.93 14.33 7.35
N PHE A 443 10.94 15.66 7.42
CA PHE A 443 9.71 16.44 7.54
C PHE A 443 8.86 16.38 6.27
N LEU A 444 9.46 16.51 5.08
CA LEU A 444 8.75 16.34 3.80
C LEU A 444 8.26 14.90 3.60
N PHE A 445 9.06 13.89 3.98
CA PHE A 445 8.67 12.48 3.91
C PHE A 445 7.48 12.18 4.83
N CYS A 446 7.54 12.59 6.09
CA CYS A 446 6.41 12.43 7.02
C CYS A 446 5.19 13.21 6.55
N ARG A 447 5.34 14.46 6.06
CA ARG A 447 4.24 15.25 5.49
C ARG A 447 3.56 14.53 4.34
N ASN A 448 4.33 14.10 3.35
CA ASN A 448 3.78 13.47 2.15
C ASN A 448 3.21 12.08 2.45
N LYS A 449 3.81 11.32 3.39
CA LYS A 449 3.36 9.98 3.75
C LYS A 449 2.14 9.99 4.66
N ILE A 450 2.07 10.89 5.65
CA ILE A 450 0.86 11.08 6.47
C ILE A 450 -0.27 11.61 5.60
N PHE A 451 -0.01 12.61 4.74
CA PHE A 451 -1.01 13.13 3.81
C PHE A 451 -1.47 12.06 2.81
N SER A 452 -0.57 11.24 2.29
CA SER A 452 -0.90 10.12 1.40
C SER A 452 -1.73 9.05 2.12
N ILE A 453 -1.35 8.64 3.34
CA ILE A 453 -2.12 7.64 4.12
C ILE A 453 -3.50 8.21 4.47
N MET A 454 -3.58 9.49 4.83
CA MET A 454 -4.84 10.15 5.17
C MET A 454 -5.74 10.29 3.94
N MET A 455 -5.21 10.69 2.78
CA MET A 455 -5.96 10.79 1.53
C MET A 455 -6.36 9.42 0.99
N ASP A 456 -5.52 8.39 1.09
CA ASP A 456 -5.81 7.02 0.65
C ASP A 456 -6.90 6.37 1.52
N ARG A 457 -6.86 6.62 2.84
CA ARG A 457 -7.91 6.19 3.79
C ARG A 457 -9.23 6.97 3.65
N MET A 458 -9.18 8.25 3.26
CA MET A 458 -10.38 9.03 2.95
C MET A 458 -10.96 8.68 1.57
N ALA A 459 -10.12 8.36 0.58
CA ALA A 459 -10.52 7.93 -0.76
C ALA A 459 -11.18 6.54 -0.72
N THR A 460 -10.68 5.61 0.09
CA THR A 460 -11.36 4.32 0.33
C THR A 460 -12.75 4.53 0.93
N HIS A 461 -12.92 5.48 1.86
CA HIS A 461 -14.23 5.81 2.42
C HIS A 461 -15.19 6.49 1.39
N ALA A 462 -14.66 7.17 0.38
CA ALA A 462 -15.42 7.69 -0.76
C ALA A 462 -15.77 6.58 -1.77
N GLY A 463 -14.88 5.62 -2.01
CA GLY A 463 -15.15 4.43 -2.83
C GLY A 463 -16.24 3.53 -2.23
N PHE A 464 -16.33 3.44 -0.90
CA PHE A 464 -17.46 2.77 -0.24
C PHE A 464 -18.80 3.48 -0.45
N ARG A 465 -18.80 4.79 -0.73
CA ARG A 465 -20.01 5.54 -1.09
C ARG A 465 -20.51 5.18 -2.49
N GLU A 466 -19.60 4.94 -3.43
CA GLU A 466 -19.95 4.46 -4.78
C GLU A 466 -20.40 3.01 -4.77
N ILE A 467 -19.78 2.15 -3.94
CA ILE A 467 -20.18 0.73 -3.82
C ILE A 467 -21.53 0.58 -3.11
N ALA A 468 -21.89 1.49 -2.20
CA ALA A 468 -23.21 1.46 -1.55
C ALA A 468 -24.35 1.96 -2.45
N GLN A 469 -24.03 2.75 -3.49
CA GLN A 469 -24.99 3.28 -4.47
C GLN A 469 -25.30 2.32 -5.63
N VAL A 470 -24.65 1.16 -5.68
CA VAL A 470 -24.91 0.03 -6.61
C VAL A 470 -25.60 -1.07 -5.84
#